data_AF-A0A432IZJ7-F1
#
_entry.id   AF-A0A432IZJ7-F1
#
_cell.length_a   1.000
_cell.length_b   1.000
_cell.length_c   1.000
_cell.angle_alpha   90.00
_cell.angle_beta   90.00
_cell.angle_gamma   90.00
#
_symmetry.space_group_name_H-M   'P 1'
#
loop_
_entity.id
_entity.type
_entity.pdbx_description
1 polymer ?
#
loop_
_entity_poly.entity_id
_entity_poly.type
_entity_poly.pdbx_seq_one_letter_code
_entity_poly.pdbx_strand_id
1 'polypeptide(L)' 'MEQKMINENLHPMKHTEKLSSGKTIALCRCWHSDKFPYCDGTHRKINEETGDKVGPAVITLVEDD' A
#
# COMPACT_ATOMS: atom_id res chain seq x y z
N MET A 1 18.42 -8.64 -0.80
CA MET A 1 17.28 -8.55 0.14
C MET A 1 16.39 -9.73 -0.11
N GLU A 2 16.13 -10.56 0.90
CA GLU A 2 15.19 -11.68 0.79
C GLU A 2 13.78 -11.07 0.64
N GLN A 3 13.07 -11.42 -0.45
CA GLN A 3 11.71 -10.96 -0.68
C GLN A 3 10.81 -11.58 0.38
N LYS A 4 10.53 -10.86 1.47
CA LYS A 4 9.46 -11.23 2.38
C LYS A 4 8.15 -11.10 1.62
N MET A 5 7.54 -12.23 1.28
CA MET A 5 6.23 -12.23 0.65
C MET A 5 5.23 -11.63 1.65
N ILE A 6 4.33 -10.76 1.20
CA ILE A 6 3.16 -10.30 1.99
C ILE A 6 2.42 -11.43 2.72
N ASN A 7 2.46 -12.65 2.17
CA ASN A 7 1.80 -13.85 2.71
C ASN A 7 2.52 -14.47 3.92
N GLU A 8 3.75 -14.05 4.24
CA GLU A 8 4.52 -14.59 5.38
C GLU A 8 4.11 -13.94 6.72
N ASN A 9 3.42 -12.79 6.68
CA ASN A 9 3.06 -11.98 7.86
C ASN A 9 1.57 -12.05 8.25
N LEU A 10 0.85 -13.15 7.99
CA LEU A 10 -0.57 -13.33 8.36
C LEU A 10 -1.50 -12.21 7.84
N HIS A 11 -1.19 -11.59 6.70
CA HIS A 11 -2.10 -10.59 6.12
C HIS A 11 -3.43 -11.25 5.75
N PRO A 12 -4.57 -10.67 6.15
CA PRO A 12 -5.87 -11.25 5.84
C PRO A 12 -6.09 -11.26 4.33
N MET A 13 -6.68 -12.34 3.79
CA MET A 13 -7.02 -12.42 2.35
C MET A 13 -7.93 -11.26 1.89
N LYS A 14 -8.65 -10.64 2.83
CA LYS A 14 -9.52 -9.48 2.60
C LYS A 14 -9.28 -8.46 3.70
N HIS A 15 -8.87 -7.25 3.32
CA HIS A 15 -8.93 -6.07 4.18
C HIS A 15 -10.25 -5.34 3.95
N THR A 16 -10.91 -4.88 5.01
CA THR A 16 -12.15 -4.10 4.91
C THR A 16 -12.11 -3.00 5.96
N GLU A 17 -12.27 -1.75 5.53
CA GLU A 17 -12.33 -0.58 6.41
C GLU A 17 -13.51 0.30 6.00
N LYS A 18 -14.17 0.92 6.98
CA LYS A 18 -15.14 1.99 6.73
C LYS A 18 -14.40 3.32 6.73
N LEU A 19 -14.52 4.07 5.64
CA LEU A 19 -13.92 5.39 5.49
C LEU A 19 -15.00 6.47 5.55
N SER A 20 -14.68 7.61 6.16
CA SER A 20 -15.52 8.81 6.10
C SER A 20 -15.24 9.58 4.82
N SER A 21 -16.21 10.37 4.35
CA SER A 21 -15.99 11.33 3.27
C SER A 21 -14.79 12.25 3.58
N GLY A 22 -14.06 12.64 2.53
CA GLY A 22 -12.84 13.46 2.62
C GLY A 22 -11.59 12.70 3.04
N LYS A 23 -11.69 11.42 3.45
CA LYS A 23 -10.50 10.60 3.73
C LYS A 23 -9.73 10.32 2.45
N THR A 24 -8.42 10.52 2.51
CA THR A 24 -7.47 10.06 1.49
C THR A 24 -6.62 8.94 2.07
N ILE A 25 -6.51 7.84 1.33
CA ILE A 25 -5.66 6.69 1.66
C ILE A 25 -4.69 6.40 0.51
N ALA A 26 -3.52 5.88 0.86
CA ALA A 26 -2.55 5.38 -0.10
C ALA A 26 -2.42 3.87 0.05
N LEU A 27 -2.73 3.13 -1.02
CA LEU A 27 -2.62 1.68 -1.08
C LEU A 27 -1.27 1.27 -1.67
N CYS A 28 -0.65 0.28 -1.05
CA CYS A 28 0.60 -0.30 -1.49
C CYS A 28 0.42 -1.01 -2.84
N ARG A 29 1.38 -0.80 -3.76
CA ARG A 29 1.50 -1.56 -5.01
C ARG A 29 2.87 -2.20 -5.21
N CYS A 30 3.80 -2.00 -4.27
CA CYS A 30 5.13 -2.61 -4.30
C CYS A 30 5.21 -3.93 -3.55
N TRP A 31 4.17 -4.33 -2.80
CA TRP A 31 4.13 -5.59 -2.03
C TRP A 31 5.17 -5.73 -0.91
N HIS A 32 5.77 -4.63 -0.46
CA HIS A 32 6.81 -4.62 0.57
C HIS A 32 6.49 -3.73 1.79
N SER A 33 5.26 -3.23 1.88
CA SER A 33 4.85 -2.40 3.03
C SER A 33 4.68 -3.25 4.28
N ASP A 34 5.22 -2.79 5.41
CA ASP A 34 4.99 -3.38 6.73
C ASP A 34 3.58 -3.07 7.26
N LYS A 35 2.87 -2.15 6.59
CA LYS A 35 1.47 -1.76 6.89
C LYS A 35 0.51 -2.17 5.79
N PHE A 36 0.83 -3.23 5.04
CA PHE A 36 -0.01 -3.71 3.95
C PHE A 36 -1.46 -3.93 4.45
N PRO A 37 -2.50 -3.45 3.73
CA PRO A 37 -2.49 -2.99 2.33
C PRO A 37 -2.11 -1.51 2.12
N TYR A 38 -1.84 -0.74 3.17
CA TYR A 38 -1.49 0.67 3.04
C TYR A 38 -0.04 0.85 2.59
N CYS A 39 0.23 1.95 1.91
CA CYS A 39 1.59 2.37 1.61
C CYS A 39 2.23 3.02 2.84
N ASP A 40 3.42 2.56 3.20
CA ASP A 40 4.26 3.09 4.27
C ASP A 40 5.50 3.84 3.76
N GLY A 41 5.67 3.91 2.43
CA GLY A 41 6.82 4.54 1.78
C GLY A 41 7.94 3.57 1.36
N THR A 42 7.87 2.29 1.70
CA THR A 42 8.92 1.30 1.40
C THR A 42 9.26 1.18 -0.10
N HIS A 43 8.30 1.48 -0.98
CA HIS A 43 8.52 1.52 -2.44
C HIS A 43 9.68 2.45 -2.87
N ARG A 44 9.97 3.51 -2.11
CA ARG A 44 11.04 4.46 -2.46
C ARG A 44 12.41 3.80 -2.42
N LYS A 45 12.70 3.09 -1.33
CA LYS A 45 13.94 2.35 -1.16
C LYS A 45 14.09 1.26 -2.23
N ILE A 46 13.00 0.57 -2.56
CA ILE A 46 12.99 -0.44 -3.62
C ILE A 46 13.34 0.18 -4.97
N ASN A 47 12.69 1.31 -5.32
CA ASN A 47 12.97 2.02 -6.56
C ASN A 47 14.45 2.45 -6.65
N GLU A 48 15.02 2.94 -5.55
CA GLU A 48 16.45 3.33 -5.48
C GLU A 48 17.39 2.13 -5.68
N GLU A 49 17.06 0.97 -5.11
CA GLU A 49 17.91 -0.23 -5.18
C GLU A 49 17.79 -1.00 -6.50
N THR A 50 16.61 -1.02 -7.12
CA THR A 50 16.33 -1.87 -8.29
C THR A 50 16.15 -1.09 -9.59
N GLY A 51 15.99 0.24 -9.53
CA GLY A 51 15.63 1.07 -10.68
C GLY A 51 14.15 0.98 -11.07
N ASP A 52 13.32 0.30 -10.28
CA ASP A 52 11.86 0.24 -10.47
C ASP A 52 11.22 1.63 -10.25
N LYS A 53 9.98 1.79 -10.70
CA LYS A 53 9.21 3.05 -10.63
C LYS A 53 7.80 2.81 -10.09
N VAL A 54 7.70 1.95 -9.08
CA VAL A 54 6.43 1.67 -8.42
C VAL A 54 6.08 2.76 -7.41
N GLY A 55 4.79 3.06 -7.29
CA GLY A 55 4.25 4.02 -6.33
C GLY A 55 2.86 3.60 -5.86
N PRO A 56 2.32 4.21 -4.80
CA PRO A 56 1.00 3.84 -4.29
C PRO A 56 -0.13 4.15 -5.28
N ALA A 57 -1.27 3.51 -5.07
CA ALA A 57 -2.55 4.03 -5.57
C ALA A 57 -3.14 4.96 -4.49
N VAL A 58 -3.40 6.22 -4.81
CA VAL A 58 -4.00 7.18 -3.88
C VAL A 58 -5.48 7.30 -4.20
N ILE A 59 -6.32 7.05 -3.19
CA ILE A 59 -7.78 7.06 -3.31
C ILE A 59 -8.31 8.07 -2.30
N THR A 60 -9.13 9.00 -2.76
CA THR A 60 -9.88 9.94 -1.93
C THR A 60 -11.35 9.58 -2.00
N LEU A 61 -11.98 9.37 -0.85
CA LEU A 61 -13.43 9.19 -0.79
C LEU A 61 -14.09 10.56 -0.87
N VAL A 62 -14.90 10.75 -1.90
CA VAL A 62 -15.72 11.94 -2.11
C VAL A 62 -17.17 11.60 -1.83
N GLU A 63 -17.94 12.57 -1.36
CA GLU A 63 -19.40 12.48 -1.41
C GLU A 63 -19.86 12.62 -2.85
N ASP A 64 -20.90 11.89 -3.22
CA ASP A 64 -21.63 12.15 -4.46
C ASP A 64 -22.40 13.48 -4.26
N ASP A 65 -22.27 14.40 -5.21
CA ASP A 65 -22.94 15.71 -5.22
C ASP A 65 -24.49 15.59 -5.27
#